data_AF-A0A3B3RDR2-F1
#
_entry.id   AF-A0A3B3RDR2-F1
#
_cell.length_a   1.000
_cell.length_b   1.000
_cell.length_c   1.000
_cell.angle_alpha   90.00
_cell.angle_beta   90.00
_cell.angle_gamma   90.00
#
_symmetry.space_group_name_H-M   'P 1'
#
loop_
_entity.id
_entity.type
_entity.pdbx_description
1 polymer ?
#
loop_
_entity_poly.entity_id
_entity_poly.type
_entity_poly.pdbx_seq_one_letter_code
_entity_poly.pdbx_strand_id
1 'polypeptide(L)'
;MYGGPRCGNGYLEDGEECDCGDECSSPCCNAHNCTLKAGAQCAHGVCCENCKLKSPGVLCRPASGSCDLPEYCDGKSESCPRHVLPMHAAGSRAPPHSIPQ
;
A
#
# COMPACT_ATOMS: atom_id res chain seq x y z
N MET A 1 13.44 -24.38 -10.90
CA MET A 1 12.27 -24.12 -10.03
C MET A 1 11.26 -23.38 -10.89
N TYR A 2 10.17 -24.02 -11.31
CA TYR A 2 9.23 -23.43 -12.27
C TYR A 2 7.81 -23.45 -11.70
N GLY A 3 7.51 -22.51 -10.80
CA GLY A 3 6.17 -22.01 -10.61
C GLY A 3 6.18 -20.60 -11.20
N GLY A 4 5.68 -20.45 -12.42
CA GLY A 4 5.47 -19.11 -13.00
C GLY A 4 4.26 -18.42 -12.38
N PRO A 5 3.94 -17.19 -12.83
CA PRO A 5 2.79 -16.43 -12.35
C PRO A 5 1.50 -17.25 -12.44
N ARG A 6 0.70 -17.25 -11.38
CA ARG A 6 -0.54 -18.03 -11.30
C ARG A 6 -1.65 -17.22 -10.65
N CYS A 7 -2.49 -16.69 -11.53
CA CYS A 7 -3.72 -16.04 -11.13
C CYS A 7 -4.61 -16.96 -10.28
N GLY A 8 -5.09 -16.41 -9.16
CA GLY A 8 -5.94 -17.07 -8.19
C GLY A 8 -5.17 -17.66 -6.99
N ASN A 9 -3.87 -17.41 -6.87
CA ASN A 9 -3.07 -17.88 -5.74
C ASN A 9 -3.03 -16.88 -4.56
N GLY A 10 -3.60 -15.68 -4.76
CA GLY A 10 -3.67 -14.61 -3.77
C GLY A 10 -2.41 -13.76 -3.64
N TYR A 11 -1.44 -13.91 -4.54
CA TYR A 11 -0.22 -13.12 -4.59
C TYR A 11 -0.20 -12.28 -5.86
N LEU A 12 0.16 -11.01 -5.75
CA LEU A 12 0.34 -10.17 -6.92
C LEU A 12 1.68 -10.50 -7.60
N GLU A 13 1.62 -11.10 -8.77
CA GLU A 13 2.79 -11.51 -9.55
C GLU A 13 2.97 -10.66 -10.83
N ASP A 14 4.12 -10.84 -11.50
CA ASP A 14 4.45 -10.09 -12.72
C ASP A 14 3.45 -10.43 -13.84
N GLY A 15 2.74 -9.42 -14.34
CA GLY A 15 1.69 -9.57 -15.35
C GLY A 15 0.26 -9.56 -14.81
N GLU A 16 0.08 -9.52 -13.48
CA GLU A 16 -1.22 -9.38 -12.84
C GLU A 16 -1.41 -7.94 -12.33
N GLU A 17 -2.65 -7.45 -12.38
CA GLU A 17 -3.00 -6.14 -11.80
C GLU A 17 -3.59 -6.29 -10.40
N CYS A 18 -4.12 -7.48 -10.08
CA CYS A 18 -4.63 -7.84 -8.78
C CYS A 18 -4.72 -9.37 -8.68
N ASP A 19 -4.51 -9.92 -7.49
CA ASP A 19 -4.90 -11.29 -7.18
C ASP A 19 -5.57 -11.29 -5.80
N CYS A 20 -6.72 -11.95 -5.73
CA CYS A 20 -7.51 -12.06 -4.52
C CYS A 20 -7.83 -13.52 -4.15
N GLY A 21 -7.22 -14.49 -4.83
CA GLY A 21 -7.46 -15.93 -4.69
C GLY A 21 -8.49 -16.48 -5.69
N ASP A 22 -8.50 -17.81 -5.81
CA ASP A 22 -9.31 -18.62 -6.75
C ASP A 22 -10.82 -18.31 -6.61
N GLU A 23 -11.31 -18.09 -5.38
CA GLU A 23 -12.72 -17.84 -5.07
C GLU A 23 -12.90 -16.47 -4.38
N CYS A 24 -12.69 -15.42 -5.15
CA CYS A 24 -12.73 -14.05 -4.68
C CYS A 24 -13.98 -13.28 -5.10
N SER A 25 -14.69 -12.70 -4.12
CA SER A 25 -15.85 -11.81 -4.33
C SER A 25 -15.50 -10.32 -4.34
N SER A 26 -14.22 -9.97 -4.56
CA SER A 26 -13.79 -8.56 -4.56
C SER A 26 -14.53 -7.77 -5.63
N PRO A 27 -15.12 -6.60 -5.31
CA PRO A 27 -15.71 -5.72 -6.32
C PRO A 27 -14.65 -5.05 -7.21
N CYS A 28 -13.36 -5.16 -6.85
CA CYS A 28 -12.25 -4.47 -7.51
C CYS A 28 -11.44 -5.37 -8.43
N CYS A 29 -11.35 -6.66 -8.12
CA CYS A 29 -10.53 -7.62 -8.87
C CYS A 29 -11.38 -8.68 -9.56
N ASN A 30 -10.96 -9.09 -10.75
CA ASN A 30 -11.54 -10.22 -11.46
C ASN A 30 -10.70 -11.47 -11.21
N ALA A 31 -11.24 -12.39 -10.40
CA ALA A 31 -10.56 -13.62 -9.98
C ALA A 31 -10.17 -14.54 -11.16
N HIS A 32 -10.85 -14.46 -12.31
CA HIS A 32 -10.58 -15.37 -13.43
C HIS A 32 -9.36 -14.97 -14.25
N ASN A 33 -8.99 -13.69 -14.25
CA ASN A 33 -7.92 -13.18 -15.11
C ASN A 33 -6.96 -12.20 -14.41
N CYS A 34 -7.13 -11.97 -13.10
CA CYS A 34 -6.25 -11.14 -12.28
C CYS A 34 -6.07 -9.71 -12.82
N THR A 35 -7.14 -9.20 -13.42
CA THR A 35 -7.25 -7.81 -13.88
C THR A 35 -8.19 -7.01 -13.00
N LEU A 36 -7.94 -5.70 -12.94
CA LEU A 36 -8.84 -4.78 -12.26
C LEU A 36 -10.18 -4.70 -13.00
N LYS A 37 -11.27 -4.71 -12.23
CA LYS A 37 -12.62 -4.50 -12.77
C LYS A 37 -12.75 -3.07 -13.30
N ALA A 38 -13.65 -2.87 -14.27
CA ALA A 38 -13.86 -1.57 -14.89
C ALA A 38 -14.13 -0.47 -13.84
N GLY A 39 -13.30 0.57 -13.85
CA GLY A 39 -13.37 1.69 -12.92
C GLY A 39 -12.62 1.49 -11.60
N ALA A 40 -12.07 0.32 -11.31
CA ALA A 40 -11.14 0.11 -10.21
C ALA A 40 -9.77 0.74 -10.54
N GLN A 41 -9.16 1.40 -9.57
CA GLN A 41 -7.79 1.93 -9.64
C GLN A 41 -6.80 1.08 -8.83
N CYS A 42 -7.35 0.30 -7.90
CA CYS A 42 -6.62 -0.56 -7.00
C CYS A 42 -7.57 -1.69 -6.58
N ALA A 43 -7.00 -2.77 -6.08
CA ALA A 43 -7.78 -3.87 -5.50
C ALA A 43 -7.18 -4.40 -4.21
N HIS A 44 -5.94 -4.04 -3.88
CA HIS A 44 -5.24 -4.53 -2.72
C HIS A 44 -4.53 -3.40 -1.97
N GLY A 45 -3.99 -3.72 -0.78
CA GLY A 45 -3.17 -2.79 -0.01
C GLY A 45 -3.95 -1.80 0.85
N VAL A 46 -3.27 -1.26 1.87
CA VAL A 46 -3.87 -0.42 2.92
C VAL A 46 -4.25 0.99 2.44
N CYS A 47 -3.71 1.42 1.29
CA CYS A 47 -4.04 2.67 0.62
C CYS A 47 -5.11 2.51 -0.47
N CYS A 48 -5.71 1.33 -0.60
CA CYS A 48 -6.90 1.13 -1.43
C CYS A 48 -8.17 1.18 -0.57
N GLU A 49 -9.15 1.97 -1.01
CA GLU A 49 -10.46 2.05 -0.39
C GLU A 49 -11.53 2.09 -1.47
N ASN A 50 -12.50 1.16 -1.39
CA ASN A 50 -13.61 1.08 -2.33
C ASN A 50 -13.14 1.10 -3.82
N CYS A 51 -12.10 0.31 -4.10
CA CYS A 51 -11.43 0.21 -5.41
C CYS A 51 -10.79 1.51 -5.92
N LYS A 52 -10.54 2.49 -5.04
CA LYS A 52 -9.89 3.77 -5.35
C LYS A 52 -8.71 4.00 -4.44
N LEU A 53 -7.70 4.69 -4.97
CA LEU A 53 -6.57 5.12 -4.17
C LEU A 53 -7.03 6.15 -3.14
N LYS A 54 -6.66 5.94 -1.88
CA LYS A 54 -6.88 6.92 -0.82
C LYS A 54 -6.16 8.22 -1.17
N SER A 55 -6.72 9.34 -0.71
CA SER A 55 -6.13 10.65 -0.96
C SER A 55 -4.71 10.76 -0.36
N PRO A 56 -3.82 11.58 -0.95
CA PRO A 56 -2.52 11.85 -0.38
C PRO A 56 -2.64 12.38 1.06
N GLY A 57 -1.80 11.90 1.97
CA GLY A 57 -1.80 12.32 3.38
C GLY A 57 -2.74 11.51 4.29
N VAL A 58 -3.44 10.49 3.79
CA VAL A 58 -4.18 9.55 4.65
C VAL A 58 -3.21 8.62 5.36
N LEU A 59 -3.30 8.51 6.68
CA LEU A 59 -2.43 7.64 7.47
C LEU A 59 -2.64 6.16 7.09
N CYS A 60 -1.56 5.49 6.68
CA CYS A 60 -1.58 4.07 6.35
C CYS A 60 -0.74 3.20 7.28
N ARG A 61 0.27 3.77 7.94
CA ARG A 61 1.00 3.10 9.02
C ARG A 61 1.23 4.06 10.19
N PRO A 62 0.71 3.75 11.40
CA PRO A 62 1.04 4.52 12.58
C PRO A 62 2.49 4.27 13.01
N ALA A 63 3.08 5.25 13.70
CA ALA A 63 4.37 5.08 14.36
C ALA A 63 4.27 4.02 15.47
N SER A 64 5.19 3.05 15.45
CA SER A 64 5.28 2.01 16.49
C SER A 64 6.16 2.41 17.69
N GLY A 65 6.73 3.62 17.69
CA GLY A 65 7.59 4.12 18.76
C GLY A 65 8.14 5.51 18.46
N SER A 66 8.91 6.08 19.40
CA SER A 66 9.45 7.45 19.29
C SER A 66 10.44 7.65 18.13
N CYS A 67 11.03 6.58 17.61
CA CYS A 67 11.96 6.61 16.47
C CYS A 67 11.31 6.21 15.14
N ASP A 68 10.04 5.81 15.16
CA ASP A 68 9.32 5.39 13.97
C ASP A 68 8.46 6.55 13.48
N LEU A 69 8.54 6.86 12.19
CA LEU A 69 7.73 7.92 11.59
C LEU A 69 6.45 7.31 11.04
N PRO A 70 5.29 7.97 11.21
CA PRO A 70 4.07 7.55 10.55
C PRO A 70 4.22 7.67 9.03
N GLU A 71 3.57 6.76 8.30
CA GLU A 71 3.54 6.77 6.84
C GLU A 71 2.13 7.07 6.33
N TYR A 72 2.08 7.73 5.19
CA TYR A 72 0.86 8.25 4.60
C TYR A 72 0.75 7.82 3.15
N CYS A 73 -0.47 7.56 2.69
CA CYS A 73 -0.75 7.30 1.29
C CYS A 73 -0.31 8.50 0.44
N ASP A 74 0.23 8.23 -0.74
CA ASP A 74 0.68 9.25 -1.69
C ASP A 74 -0.38 9.61 -2.74
N GLY A 75 -1.51 8.88 -2.74
CA GLY A 75 -2.58 8.97 -3.74
C GLY A 75 -2.22 8.42 -5.12
N LYS A 76 -1.12 7.68 -5.22
CA LYS A 76 -0.57 7.14 -6.48
C LYS A 76 -0.34 5.63 -6.41
N SER A 77 -0.15 5.09 -5.21
CA SER A 77 0.03 3.66 -4.95
C SER A 77 -1.01 3.14 -3.97
N GLU A 78 -1.43 1.90 -4.18
CA GLU A 78 -2.35 1.18 -3.29
C GLU A 78 -1.64 0.61 -2.05
N SER A 79 -0.31 0.51 -2.13
CA SER A 79 0.56 0.15 -1.01
C SER A 79 0.99 1.39 -0.22
N CYS A 80 1.13 1.25 1.10
CA CYS A 80 1.70 2.31 1.93
C CYS A 80 3.18 2.49 1.54
N PRO A 81 3.60 3.68 1.09
CA PRO A 81 4.98 3.92 0.73
C PRO A 81 5.86 3.74 1.97
N ARG A 82 6.83 2.83 1.91
CA ARG A 82 7.86 2.75 2.93
C ARG A 82 8.64 4.04 2.89
N HIS A 83 8.80 4.69 4.05
CA HIS A 83 9.64 5.87 4.15
C HIS A 83 11.09 5.50 3.72
N VAL A 84 11.45 5.82 2.48
CA VAL A 84 12.84 5.82 2.03
C VAL A 84 13.42 7.13 2.55
N LEU A 85 13.97 7.11 3.76
CA LEU A 85 14.85 8.20 4.17
C LEU A 85 15.93 8.29 3.08
N PRO A 86 16.05 9.39 2.32
CA PRO A 86 17.20 9.58 1.48
C PRO A 86 18.38 9.50 2.43
N MET A 87 19.29 8.55 2.23
CA MET A 87 20.42 8.38 3.14
C MET A 87 21.20 9.68 3.34
N HIS A 88 21.02 10.73 2.52
CA HIS A 88 21.37 12.10 2.85
C HIS A 88 20.26 13.12 2.47
N ALA A 89 19.35 13.44 3.39
CA ALA A 89 18.56 14.67 3.36
C ALA A 89 18.26 15.15 4.78
N ALA A 90 19.24 15.88 5.33
CA ALA A 90 19.20 16.87 6.39
C ALA A 90 17.98 16.94 7.35
N GLY A 91 18.27 16.81 8.66
CA GLY A 91 18.08 17.96 9.54
C GLY A 91 16.65 18.40 9.85
N SER A 92 15.73 17.48 10.08
CA SER A 92 14.56 17.81 10.90
C SER A 92 15.03 17.87 12.36
N ARG A 93 15.41 19.06 12.84
CA ARG A 93 15.45 19.31 14.29
C ARG A 93 14.08 18.89 14.80
N ALA A 94 14.04 17.85 15.63
CA ALA A 94 12.89 17.63 16.48
C ALA A 94 12.58 18.97 17.17
N PRO A 95 11.31 19.42 17.26
CA PRO A 95 10.99 20.46 18.22
C PRO A 95 11.52 19.96 19.57
N PRO A 96 12.27 20.74 20.34
CA PRO A 96 12.71 20.29 21.65
C PRO A 96 11.43 19.90 22.41
N HIS A 97 11.28 18.60 22.67
CA HIS A 97 10.30 18.10 23.60
C HIS A 97 10.49 18.92 24.87
N SER A 98 9.54 19.81 25.13
CA SER A 98 9.47 20.53 26.38
C SER A 98 9.26 19.46 27.44
N ILE A 99 10.30 19.23 28.23
CA ILE A 99 10.25 18.43 29.45
C ILE A 99 9.18 19.11 30.34
N PRO A 100 8.02 18.49 30.64
CA PRO A 100 7.22 18.99 31.74
C PRO A 100 7.98 18.71 33.04
N GLN A 101 8.12 19.74 33.87
CA GLN A 101 8.62 19.65 35.25
C GLN A 101 7.79 18.67 36.09
#